data_AF-A0A9E2TQU0-F1
#
_entry.id   AF-A0A9E2TQU0-F1
#
_cell.length_a   1.000
_cell.length_b   1.000
_cell.length_c   1.000
_cell.angle_alpha   90.00
_cell.angle_beta   90.00
_cell.angle_gamma   90.00
#
_symmetry.space_group_name_H-M   'P 1'
#
loop_
_entity.id
_entity.type
_entity.pdbx_description
1 polymer ?
#
loop_
_entity_poly.entity_id
_entity_poly.type
_entity_poly.pdbx_seq_one_letter_code
_entity_poly.pdbx_strand_id
1 'polypeptide(L)'
;MTVNFRVDCHTRWGQVLYVVVEGEVHQLKPIGDHQWSCSIDSGANGLTYHYEIREGETVLAEFGTRAIRFNAEDKTIDLVDRWR
;
A
#
# COMPACT_ATOMS: atom_id res chain seq x y z
N MET A 1 -9.42 -11.82 -6.52
CA MET A 1 -9.99 -10.87 -5.54
C MET A 1 -9.21 -9.58 -5.68
N THR A 2 -9.85 -8.43 -5.54
CA THR A 2 -9.19 -7.13 -5.66
C THR A 2 -8.94 -6.55 -4.29
N VAL A 3 -7.71 -6.08 -4.03
CA VAL A 3 -7.34 -5.41 -2.77
C VAL A 3 -7.08 -3.93 -3.08
N ASN A 4 -7.88 -3.06 -2.48
CA ASN A 4 -7.76 -1.62 -2.58
C ASN A 4 -7.00 -1.11 -1.36
N PHE A 5 -5.82 -0.56 -1.59
CA PHE A 5 -5.04 0.11 -0.56
C PHE A 5 -5.41 1.59 -0.54
N ARG A 6 -5.66 2.12 0.65
CA ARG A 6 -5.75 3.55 0.92
C ARG A 6 -4.91 3.86 2.14
N VAL A 7 -4.04 4.86 2.05
CA VAL A 7 -3.16 5.22 3.16
C VAL A 7 -3.09 6.74 3.33
N ASP A 8 -3.22 7.18 4.58
CA ASP A 8 -2.93 8.54 5.00
C ASP A 8 -1.41 8.69 5.23
N CYS A 9 -0.74 9.48 4.38
CA CYS A 9 0.70 9.74 4.45
C CYS A 9 1.03 11.16 3.98
N HIS A 10 1.75 11.93 4.81
CA HIS A 10 2.32 13.20 4.40
C HIS A 10 3.59 12.96 3.57
N THR A 11 3.65 13.56 2.39
CA THR A 11 4.81 13.49 1.49
C THR A 11 5.30 14.90 1.16
N ARG A 12 6.58 15.02 0.81
CA ARG A 12 7.17 16.26 0.28
C ARG A 12 7.11 16.28 -1.24
N TRP A 13 7.32 17.45 -1.84
CA TRP A 13 7.37 17.57 -3.30
C TRP A 13 8.49 16.67 -3.88
N GLY A 14 8.16 15.88 -4.90
CA GLY A 14 9.09 14.91 -5.52
C GLY A 14 9.05 13.51 -4.92
N GLN A 15 8.36 13.31 -3.78
CA GLN A 15 8.21 12.00 -3.15
C GLN A 15 7.03 11.24 -3.73
N VAL A 16 7.21 9.94 -3.93
CA VAL A 16 6.18 9.02 -4.43
C VAL A 16 6.01 7.87 -3.45
N LEU A 17 4.76 7.52 -3.17
CA LEU A 17 4.43 6.45 -2.24
C LEU A 17 4.22 5.12 -2.98
N TYR A 18 4.71 4.04 -2.38
CA TYR A 18 4.61 2.67 -2.87
C TYR A 18 4.11 1.76 -1.75
N VAL A 19 3.46 0.66 -2.13
CA VAL A 19 3.20 -0.47 -1.26
C VAL A 19 3.98 -1.65 -1.81
N VAL A 20 4.71 -2.33 -0.94
CA VAL A 20 5.37 -3.59 -1.26
C VAL A 20 4.49 -4.70 -0.74
N VAL A 21 3.99 -5.55 -1.63
CA VAL A 21 3.09 -6.67 -1.28
C VAL A 21 3.79 -7.95 -1.69
N GLU A 22 4.11 -8.81 -0.73
CA GLU A 22 4.83 -10.08 -0.98
C GLU A 22 6.13 -9.90 -1.81
N GLY A 23 6.80 -8.75 -1.65
CA GLY A 23 8.03 -8.39 -2.38
C GLY A 23 7.81 -7.68 -3.72
N GLU A 24 6.58 -7.58 -4.22
CA GLU A 24 6.25 -6.81 -5.42
C GLU A 24 5.93 -5.35 -5.09
N VAL A 25 6.48 -4.43 -5.88
CA VAL A 25 6.37 -2.98 -5.64
C VAL A 25 5.25 -2.39 -6.49
N HIS A 26 4.27 -1.76 -5.84
CA HIS A 26 3.16 -1.10 -6.51
C HIS A 26 3.13 0.39 -6.16
N GLN A 27 3.10 1.25 -7.19
CA GLN A 27 3.02 2.69 -7.01
C GLN A 27 1.59 3.11 -6.62
N LEU A 28 1.48 3.91 -5.57
CA LEU A 28 0.22 4.55 -5.21
C LEU A 28 0.07 5.87 -5.95
N LYS A 29 -1.19 6.26 -6.18
CA LYS A 29 -1.56 7.55 -6.75
C LYS A 29 -2.15 8.44 -5.66
N PRO A 30 -1.83 9.75 -5.64
CA PRO A 30 -2.47 10.66 -4.72
C PRO A 30 -3.96 10.81 -5.09
N ILE A 31 -4.83 10.76 -4.09
CA ILE A 31 -6.29 10.95 -4.21
C ILE A 31 -6.82 12.08 -3.31
N GLY A 32 -5.93 12.78 -2.62
CA GLY A 32 -6.20 13.94 -1.75
C GLY A 32 -4.88 14.50 -1.22
N ASP A 33 -4.94 15.47 -0.30
CA ASP A 33 -3.74 16.17 0.18
C ASP A 33 -2.71 15.24 0.82
N HIS A 34 -3.18 14.26 1.60
CA HIS A 34 -2.34 13.28 2.30
C HIS A 34 -2.83 11.86 2.08
N GLN A 35 -3.68 11.63 1.08
CA GLN A 35 -4.26 10.31 0.83
C GLN A 35 -3.74 9.73 -0.47
N TRP A 36 -3.36 8.47 -0.41
CA TRP A 36 -2.81 7.72 -1.53
C TRP A 36 -3.55 6.41 -1.69
N SER A 37 -3.70 5.94 -2.93
CA SER A 37 -4.32 4.65 -3.19
C SER A 37 -3.76 3.89 -4.39
N CYS A 38 -3.92 2.57 -4.34
CA CYS A 38 -3.80 1.68 -5.50
C CYS A 38 -4.72 0.47 -5.32
N SER A 39 -4.98 -0.22 -6.41
CA SER A 39 -5.69 -1.49 -6.40
C SER A 39 -4.80 -2.55 -7.05
N ILE A 40 -4.75 -3.73 -6.46
CA ILE A 40 -4.08 -4.90 -7.03
C ILE A 40 -5.04 -6.07 -7.03
N ASP A 41 -4.83 -7.01 -7.94
CA ASP A 41 -5.51 -8.30 -7.89
C ASP A 41 -4.64 -9.29 -7.14
N SER A 42 -5.24 -9.96 -6.15
CA SER A 42 -4.61 -11.06 -5.41
C SER A 42 -5.47 -12.32 -5.52
N GLY A 43 -4.79 -13.44 -5.75
CA GLY A 43 -5.37 -14.79 -5.69
C GLY A 43 -5.12 -15.48 -4.34
N ALA A 44 -4.45 -14.82 -3.40
CA ALA A 44 -4.07 -15.40 -2.11
C ALA A 44 -5.15 -15.21 -1.04
N ASN A 45 -5.15 -16.09 -0.03
CA ASN A 45 -6.04 -16.01 1.15
C ASN A 45 -5.54 -15.02 2.23
N GLY A 46 -4.59 -14.17 1.86
CA GLY A 46 -3.96 -13.18 2.72
C GLY A 46 -2.79 -12.54 2.00
N LEU A 47 -2.25 -11.48 2.59
CA LEU A 47 -1.02 -10.84 2.12
C LEU A 47 -0.28 -10.18 3.27
N THR A 48 1.02 -10.02 3.07
CA THR A 48 1.95 -9.25 3.88
C THR A 48 2.45 -8.08 3.05
N TYR A 49 2.52 -6.91 3.68
CA TYR A 49 2.85 -5.68 2.99
C TYR A 49 3.45 -4.61 3.91
N HIS A 50 4.17 -3.66 3.33
CA HIS A 50 4.61 -2.42 3.98
C HIS A 50 4.62 -1.28 2.97
N TYR A 51 4.61 -0.04 3.46
CA TYR A 51 4.67 1.13 2.60
C TYR A 51 6.11 1.65 2.47
N GLU A 52 6.42 2.29 1.34
CA GLU A 52 7.70 2.93 1.09
C GLU A 52 7.50 4.29 0.43
N ILE A 53 8.23 5.31 0.88
CA ILE A 53 8.37 6.57 0.17
C ILE A 53 9.67 6.51 -0.62
N ARG A 54 9.62 6.85 -1.91
CA ARG A 54 10.82 6.93 -2.76
C ARG A 54 11.00 8.34 -3.33
N GLU A 55 12.26 8.76 -3.39
CA GLU A 55 12.71 10.05 -3.93
C GLU A 55 14.05 9.84 -4.65
N GLY A 56 14.00 9.70 -5.97
CA GLY A 56 15.16 9.27 -6.76
C GLY A 56 15.61 7.86 -6.35
N GLU A 57 16.86 7.73 -5.94
CA GLU A 57 17.43 6.46 -5.44
C GLU A 57 17.20 6.24 -3.93
N THR A 58 16.65 7.25 -3.22
CA THR A 58 16.39 7.15 -1.79
C THR A 58 15.09 6.40 -1.52
N VAL A 59 15.14 5.39 -0.64
CA VAL A 59 13.98 4.64 -0.17
C VAL A 59 13.84 4.80 1.33
N LEU A 60 12.68 5.28 1.77
CA LEU A 60 12.27 5.33 3.17
C LEU A 60 11.14 4.33 3.39
N ALA A 61 11.45 3.18 3.97
CA ALA A 61 10.46 2.16 4.30
C ALA A 61 9.71 2.49 5.60
N GLU A 62 8.42 2.14 5.64
CA GLU A 62 7.60 2.21 6.85
C GLU A 62 8.15 1.26 7.91
N PHE A 63 7.99 1.62 9.18
CA PHE A 63 8.37 0.75 10.28
C PHE A 63 7.43 -0.46 10.40
N GLY A 64 7.98 -1.63 10.08
CA GLY A 64 7.35 -2.93 10.27
C GLY A 64 6.49 -3.40 9.08
N THR A 65 6.11 -4.67 9.13
CA THR A 65 5.29 -5.32 8.11
C THR A 65 3.87 -5.52 8.64
N ARG A 66 2.88 -5.28 7.79
CA ARG A 66 1.46 -5.53 8.03
C ARG A 66 1.07 -6.86 7.41
N ALA A 67 0.12 -7.55 8.01
CA ALA A 67 -0.41 -8.82 7.50
C ALA A 67 -1.92 -8.84 7.66
N ILE A 68 -2.61 -9.31 6.63
CA ILE A 68 -4.06 -9.52 6.65
C ILE A 68 -4.40 -10.88 6.04
N ARG A 69 -5.47 -11.49 6.55
CA ARG A 69 -6.07 -12.71 6.00
C ARG A 69 -7.43 -12.37 5.39
N PHE A 70 -7.76 -13.07 4.32
CA PHE A 70 -9.00 -12.90 3.58
C PHE A 70 -9.82 -14.18 3.65
N ASN A 71 -11.14 -14.04 3.59
CA ASN A 71 -12.03 -15.19 3.44
C ASN A 71 -12.16 -15.55 1.95
N ALA A 72 -12.40 -16.83 1.66
CA ALA A 72 -12.56 -17.31 0.28
C ALA A 72 -13.73 -16.65 -0.47
N GLU A 73 -14.68 -16.06 0.26
CA GLU A 73 -15.86 -15.38 -0.27
C GLU A 73 -15.60 -13.90 -0.61
N ASP A 74 -14.50 -13.33 -0.12
CA ASP A 74 -14.18 -11.93 -0.31
C ASP A 74 -13.78 -11.68 -1.78
N LYS A 75 -14.58 -10.87 -2.47
CA LYS A 75 -14.30 -10.47 -3.85
C LYS A 75 -13.44 -9.21 -3.91
N THR A 76 -13.63 -8.33 -2.93
CA THR A 76 -12.95 -7.04 -2.80
C THR A 76 -12.61 -6.80 -1.33
N ILE A 77 -11.41 -6.31 -1.07
CA ILE A 77 -10.95 -5.89 0.26
C ILE A 77 -10.50 -4.44 0.21
N ASP A 78 -11.01 -3.61 1.12
CA ASP A 78 -10.60 -2.23 1.28
C ASP A 78 -9.74 -2.08 2.54
N LEU A 79 -8.46 -1.75 2.34
CA LEU A 79 -7.51 -1.47 3.41
C LEU A 79 -7.37 0.04 3.57
N VAL A 80 -7.65 0.53 4.78
CA VAL A 80 -7.48 1.94 5.14
C VAL A 80 -6.44 2.03 6.25
N ASP A 81 -5.27 2.54 5.88
CA ASP A 81 -4.10 2.62 6.72
C ASP A 81 -3.68 4.08 6.99
N ARG A 82 -2.80 4.24 7.97
CA ARG A 82 -2.04 5.46 8.22
C ARG A 82 -0.57 5.10 8.31
N TRP A 83 0.28 5.91 7.69
CA TRP A 83 1.73 5.78 7.75
C TRP A 83 2.22 5.81 9.21
N ARG A 84 3.17 4.94 9.55
CA ARG A 84 3.77 4.80 10.89
C ARG A 84 5.12 5.49 11.04
#